data_AF-A0A9C7VHX2-F1
#
_entry.id   AF-A0A9C7VHX2-F1
#
_cell.length_a   1.000
_cell.length_b   1.000
_cell.length_c   1.000
_cell.angle_alpha   90.00
_cell.angle_beta   90.00
_cell.angle_gamma   90.00
#
_symmetry.space_group_name_H-M   'P 1'
#
loop_
_entity.id
_entity.type
_entity.pdbx_description
1 polymer ?
#
loop_
_entity_poly.entity_id
_entity_poly.type
_entity_poly.pdbx_seq_one_letter_code
_entity_poly.pdbx_strand_id
1 'polypeptide(L)'
;MLAVNSLQQPLLVGQDVLQSLTEDIILLVEAEKMGVIVDDVRIDNEIQEAFGYFVGGTATPAATLAPSSTPATSDNQDGEPDPTATPLLQPTEYTEELFNNNYQEFLLSVKDAGISEETIRDIIKMSVIREEIIEIISADIAQEAEHVWIRHILVADEDTANEVIEKLADGEDFVDLAAEYSLDTSNKDNGGDLDWFSRGAMVQPFEEAAFALEVGEISDPVQTDFGWHVMESLGKDDLLLDPSAYQQLRNQAYVDWMSEKKTIYQPIINEDWSKYVPSEPAIPPDYLAYIQSISLEQPQLPPDVPTDE
;
A
#
# COMPACT_ATOMS: atom_id res chain seq x y z
N MET A 1 4.27 -5.89 -20.24
CA MET A 1 5.72 -6.21 -20.25
C MET A 1 6.10 -7.26 -19.22
N LEU A 2 5.71 -7.14 -17.94
CA LEU A 2 6.02 -8.14 -16.90
C LEU A 2 5.58 -9.56 -17.26
N ALA A 3 4.33 -9.74 -17.74
CA ALA A 3 3.81 -11.05 -18.15
C ALA A 3 4.54 -11.66 -19.37
N VAL A 4 5.05 -10.86 -20.30
CA VAL A 4 5.80 -11.36 -21.46
C VAL A 4 7.21 -11.77 -21.06
N ASN A 5 7.82 -11.03 -20.12
CA ASN A 5 9.14 -11.33 -19.59
C ASN A 5 9.12 -12.59 -18.70
N SER A 6 8.06 -12.79 -17.90
CA SER A 6 7.88 -14.00 -17.09
C SER A 6 7.66 -15.25 -17.95
N LEU A 7 6.94 -15.15 -19.08
CA LEU A 7 6.75 -16.25 -20.04
C LEU A 7 8.06 -16.69 -20.73
N GLN A 8 9.11 -15.86 -20.72
CA GLN A 8 10.46 -16.25 -21.18
C GLN A 8 11.22 -17.05 -20.12
N GLN A 9 10.73 -17.10 -18.89
CA GLN A 9 11.34 -17.79 -17.76
C GLN A 9 10.37 -18.81 -17.16
N PRO A 10 9.92 -19.82 -17.94
CA PRO A 10 8.85 -20.73 -17.53
C PRO A 10 9.21 -21.55 -16.27
N LEU A 11 10.50 -21.82 -16.05
CA LEU A 11 10.98 -22.45 -14.81
C LEU A 11 10.76 -21.53 -13.60
N LEU A 12 11.03 -20.23 -13.69
CA LEU A 12 10.79 -19.30 -12.58
C LEU A 12 9.29 -19.19 -12.29
N VAL A 13 8.46 -19.09 -13.33
CA VAL A 13 7.00 -19.12 -13.17
C VAL A 13 6.54 -20.42 -12.47
N GLY A 14 7.05 -21.57 -12.89
CA GLY A 14 6.73 -22.85 -12.25
C GLY A 14 7.17 -22.91 -10.78
N GLN A 15 8.33 -22.33 -10.45
CA GLN A 15 8.82 -22.24 -9.08
C GLN A 15 7.92 -21.34 -8.21
N ASP A 16 7.52 -20.18 -8.73
CA ASP A 16 6.63 -19.24 -8.02
C ASP A 16 5.25 -19.86 -7.76
N VAL A 17 4.70 -20.59 -8.74
CA VAL A 17 3.44 -21.33 -8.58
C VAL A 17 3.56 -22.39 -7.48
N LEU A 18 4.65 -23.16 -7.45
CA LEU A 18 4.86 -24.18 -6.41
C LEU A 18 5.03 -23.56 -5.03
N GLN A 19 5.66 -22.39 -4.94
CA GLN A 19 5.75 -21.64 -3.70
C GLN A 19 4.37 -21.15 -3.25
N SER A 20 3.55 -20.60 -4.15
CA SER A 20 2.19 -20.17 -3.83
C SER A 20 1.33 -21.33 -3.34
N LEU A 21 1.35 -22.47 -4.05
CA LEU A 21 0.59 -23.66 -3.65
C LEU A 21 1.03 -24.20 -2.28
N THR A 22 2.31 -24.08 -1.97
CA THR A 22 2.84 -24.43 -0.66
C THR A 22 2.27 -23.53 0.43
N GLU A 23 2.22 -22.22 0.20
CA GLU A 23 1.61 -21.26 1.12
C GLU A 23 0.11 -21.52 1.28
N ASP A 24 -0.62 -21.80 0.19
CA ASP A 24 -2.05 -22.09 0.23
C ASP A 24 -2.37 -23.34 1.05
N ILE A 25 -1.55 -24.39 0.94
CA ILE A 25 -1.69 -25.59 1.78
C ILE A 25 -1.48 -25.25 3.26
N ILE A 26 -0.48 -24.44 3.58
CA ILE A 26 -0.23 -24.00 4.96
C ILE A 26 -1.42 -23.19 5.49
N LEU A 27 -1.96 -22.26 4.68
CA LEU A 27 -3.13 -21.46 5.02
C LEU A 27 -4.34 -22.35 5.31
N LEU A 28 -4.64 -23.32 4.44
CA LEU A 28 -5.76 -24.25 4.64
C LEU A 28 -5.63 -25.04 5.95
N VAL A 29 -4.43 -25.55 6.26
CA VAL A 29 -4.18 -26.32 7.49
C VAL A 29 -4.31 -25.42 8.73
N GLU A 30 -3.74 -24.22 8.71
CA GLU A 30 -3.81 -23.32 9.85
C GLU A 30 -5.20 -22.72 10.03
N ALA A 31 -5.92 -22.43 8.95
CA ALA A 31 -7.32 -22.02 8.98
C ALA A 31 -8.19 -23.04 9.73
N GLU A 32 -8.04 -24.33 9.43
CA GLU A 32 -8.76 -25.39 10.13
C GLU A 32 -8.43 -25.41 11.64
N LYS A 33 -7.16 -25.25 12.00
CA LYS A 33 -6.72 -25.21 13.41
C LYS A 33 -7.22 -23.97 14.16
N MET A 34 -7.30 -22.84 13.47
CA MET A 34 -7.78 -21.57 14.01
C MET A 34 -9.31 -21.48 14.02
N GLY A 35 -10.01 -22.45 13.42
CA GLY A 35 -11.47 -22.46 13.33
C GLY A 35 -12.03 -21.45 12.32
N VAL A 36 -11.23 -21.05 11.33
CA VAL A 36 -11.66 -20.18 10.24
C VAL A 36 -12.60 -20.96 9.31
N ILE A 37 -13.83 -20.47 9.17
CA ILE A 37 -14.88 -21.09 8.35
C ILE A 37 -15.23 -20.11 7.23
N VAL A 38 -15.04 -20.52 5.98
CA VAL A 38 -15.45 -19.77 4.79
C VAL A 38 -16.51 -20.57 4.05
N ASP A 39 -17.76 -20.18 4.21
CA ASP A 39 -18.91 -20.78 3.54
C ASP A 39 -19.24 -20.06 2.22
N ASP A 40 -20.15 -20.65 1.44
CA ASP A 40 -20.55 -20.09 0.13
C ASP A 40 -21.18 -18.70 0.26
N VAL A 41 -21.87 -18.42 1.38
CA VAL A 41 -22.49 -17.11 1.63
C VAL A 41 -21.41 -16.04 1.81
N ARG A 42 -20.34 -16.35 2.56
CA ARG A 42 -19.20 -15.44 2.71
C ARG A 42 -18.53 -15.16 1.36
N ILE A 43 -18.33 -16.19 0.55
CA ILE A 43 -17.74 -16.05 -0.81
C ILE A 43 -18.65 -15.23 -1.72
N ASP A 44 -19.97 -15.46 -1.66
CA ASP A 44 -20.94 -14.69 -2.45
C ASP A 44 -20.92 -13.21 -2.07
N ASN A 45 -20.86 -12.90 -0.77
CA ASN A 45 -20.76 -11.52 -0.31
C ASN A 45 -19.48 -10.84 -0.82
N GLU A 46 -18.33 -11.52 -0.77
CA GLU A 46 -17.06 -10.98 -1.27
C GLU A 46 -17.09 -10.73 -2.79
N ILE A 47 -17.69 -11.64 -3.57
CA ILE A 47 -17.92 -11.43 -5.01
C ILE A 47 -18.79 -10.19 -5.22
N GLN A 48 -19.87 -10.07 -4.47
CA GLN A 48 -20.81 -8.96 -4.61
C GLN A 48 -20.14 -7.62 -4.30
N GLU A 49 -19.41 -7.54 -3.18
CA GLU A 49 -18.69 -6.34 -2.76
C GLU A 49 -17.60 -5.94 -3.76
N ALA A 50 -16.88 -6.91 -4.34
CA ALA A 50 -15.89 -6.67 -5.39
C ALA A 50 -16.51 -6.04 -6.65
N PHE A 51 -17.79 -6.28 -6.90
CA PHE A 51 -18.57 -5.65 -7.99
C PHE A 51 -19.33 -4.39 -7.53
N GLY A 52 -19.17 -3.96 -6.28
CA GLY A 52 -19.86 -2.80 -5.70
C GLY A 52 -21.32 -3.05 -5.33
N TYR A 53 -21.74 -4.32 -5.24
CA TYR A 53 -23.07 -4.72 -4.75
C TYR A 53 -23.01 -5.04 -3.26
N PHE A 54 -23.83 -4.36 -2.45
CA PHE A 54 -23.90 -4.55 -1.01
C PHE A 54 -25.30 -4.97 -0.60
N VAL A 55 -25.45 -6.19 -0.07
CA VAL A 55 -26.74 -6.76 0.36
C VAL A 55 -27.22 -6.02 1.61
N GLY A 56 -27.99 -4.94 1.40
CA GLY A 56 -28.46 -4.06 2.47
C GLY A 56 -28.25 -2.56 2.23
N GLY A 57 -27.67 -2.19 1.08
CA GLY A 57 -27.32 -0.81 0.72
C GLY A 57 -25.83 -0.52 0.95
N THR A 58 -25.30 0.52 0.31
CA THR A 58 -23.91 0.96 0.53
C THR A 58 -23.70 1.28 2.01
N ALA A 59 -22.56 0.86 2.58
CA ALA A 59 -22.10 1.44 3.82
C ALA A 59 -22.12 2.96 3.65
N THR A 60 -22.88 3.66 4.50
CA THR A 60 -22.80 5.12 4.56
C THR A 60 -21.33 5.44 4.86
N PRO A 61 -20.60 6.16 4.00
CA PRO A 61 -19.22 6.52 4.33
C PRO A 61 -19.26 7.21 5.69
N ALA A 62 -18.37 6.80 6.61
CA ALA A 62 -18.22 7.49 7.88
C ALA A 62 -18.08 8.99 7.58
N ALA A 63 -18.84 9.82 8.30
CA ALA A 63 -18.93 11.24 8.02
C ALA A 63 -17.53 11.83 7.88
N THR A 64 -17.14 12.21 6.66
CA THR A 64 -15.97 13.05 6.45
C THR A 64 -16.23 14.32 7.24
N LEU A 65 -15.44 14.58 8.29
CA LEU A 65 -15.53 15.84 9.01
C LEU A 65 -15.37 16.96 7.98
N ALA A 66 -16.45 17.71 7.76
CA ALA A 66 -16.42 18.83 6.85
C ALA A 66 -15.32 19.79 7.33
N PRO A 67 -14.46 20.32 6.43
CA PRO A 67 -13.51 21.34 6.81
C PRO A 67 -14.29 22.49 7.46
N SER A 68 -13.88 22.87 8.67
CA SER A 68 -14.46 23.97 9.42
C SER A 68 -14.36 25.25 8.58
N SER A 69 -15.49 25.75 8.08
CA SER A 69 -15.53 27.02 7.36
C SER A 69 -15.28 28.14 8.37
N THR A 70 -14.10 28.75 8.34
CA THR A 70 -13.81 29.98 9.06
C THR A 70 -14.76 31.09 8.59
N PRO A 71 -15.49 31.79 9.47
CA PRO A 71 -16.43 32.82 9.04
C PRO A 71 -15.67 34.07 8.57
N ALA A 72 -15.67 34.31 7.25
CA ALA A 72 -15.28 35.60 6.70
C ALA A 72 -16.45 36.58 6.83
N THR A 73 -16.25 37.63 7.63
CA THR A 73 -17.21 38.73 7.75
C THR A 73 -17.01 39.66 6.56
N SER A 74 -18.02 39.79 5.68
CA SER A 74 -18.09 40.93 4.77
C SER A 74 -19.55 41.31 4.53
N ASP A 75 -19.86 42.51 5.00
CA ASP A 75 -21.12 43.22 4.86
C ASP A 75 -21.16 43.87 3.48
N ASN A 76 -22.06 43.44 2.60
CA ASN A 76 -22.61 44.28 1.53
C ASN A 76 -23.87 43.65 0.94
N GLN A 77 -24.96 44.41 1.05
CA GLN A 77 -26.24 44.14 0.40
C GLN A 77 -26.13 44.45 -1.10
N ASP A 78 -26.31 43.43 -1.94
CA ASP A 78 -27.01 43.60 -3.21
C ASP A 78 -27.68 42.28 -3.59
N GLY A 79 -28.94 42.37 -4.01
CA GLY A 79 -29.82 41.23 -4.22
C GLY A 79 -29.43 40.40 -5.44
N GLU A 80 -28.72 39.30 -5.22
CA GLU A 80 -28.51 38.24 -6.19
C GLU A 80 -29.51 37.09 -5.91
N PRO A 81 -30.13 36.47 -6.94
CA PRO A 81 -31.00 35.32 -6.71
C PRO A 81 -30.21 34.20 -6.06
N ASP A 82 -30.73 33.69 -4.94
CA ASP A 82 -30.22 32.54 -4.20
C ASP A 82 -29.81 31.42 -5.18
N PRO A 83 -28.55 30.92 -5.16
CA PRO A 83 -28.13 29.86 -6.06
C PRO A 83 -29.09 28.68 -5.92
N THR A 84 -29.81 28.37 -6.99
CA THR A 84 -30.64 27.17 -7.04
C THR A 84 -29.71 25.98 -6.84
N ALA A 85 -29.84 25.31 -5.69
CA ALA A 85 -29.03 24.15 -5.36
C ALA A 85 -29.14 23.14 -6.50
N THR A 86 -28.03 22.93 -7.22
CA THR A 86 -27.92 21.82 -8.16
C THR A 86 -28.18 20.54 -7.36
N PRO A 87 -29.16 19.72 -7.72
CA PRO A 87 -29.36 18.44 -7.06
C PRO A 87 -28.04 17.69 -7.08
N LEU A 88 -27.52 17.33 -5.90
CA LEU A 88 -26.40 16.40 -5.83
C LEU A 88 -26.85 15.14 -6.58
N LEU A 89 -26.06 14.70 -7.56
CA LEU A 89 -26.29 13.41 -8.20
C LEU A 89 -26.35 12.37 -7.08
N GLN A 90 -27.52 11.77 -6.88
CA GLN A 90 -27.60 10.62 -6.01
C GLN A 90 -26.88 9.48 -6.73
N PRO A 91 -25.96 8.75 -6.06
CA PRO A 91 -25.34 7.58 -6.65
C PRO A 91 -26.45 6.65 -7.16
N THR A 92 -26.34 6.21 -8.42
CA THR A 92 -27.22 5.16 -8.92
C THR A 92 -26.98 3.92 -8.06
N GLU A 93 -28.02 3.44 -7.36
CA GLU A 93 -27.92 2.18 -6.61
C GLU A 93 -27.46 1.06 -7.55
N TYR A 94 -26.40 0.37 -7.16
CA TYR A 94 -25.94 -0.80 -7.89
C TYR A 94 -26.93 -1.94 -7.61
N THR A 95 -27.90 -2.14 -8.50
CA THR A 95 -28.99 -3.11 -8.32
C THR A 95 -28.51 -4.56 -8.42
N GLU A 96 -29.24 -5.49 -7.80
CA GLU A 96 -29.00 -6.94 -7.94
C GLU A 96 -29.00 -7.40 -9.41
N GLU A 97 -29.90 -6.85 -10.23
CA GLU A 97 -29.98 -7.15 -11.66
C GLU A 97 -28.69 -6.72 -12.40
N LEU A 98 -28.20 -5.51 -12.10
CA LEU A 98 -26.95 -4.99 -12.67
C LEU A 98 -25.74 -5.82 -12.22
N PHE A 99 -25.70 -6.21 -10.94
CA PHE A 99 -24.69 -7.13 -10.42
C PHE A 99 -24.69 -8.45 -11.20
N ASN A 100 -25.85 -9.12 -11.29
CA ASN A 100 -25.97 -10.41 -11.96
C ASN A 100 -25.53 -10.32 -13.42
N ASN A 101 -25.94 -9.28 -14.15
CA ASN A 101 -25.52 -9.06 -15.53
C ASN A 101 -24.00 -8.88 -15.64
N ASN A 102 -23.40 -8.01 -14.82
CA ASN A 102 -21.96 -7.73 -14.85
C ASN A 102 -21.14 -8.96 -14.44
N TYR A 103 -21.61 -9.72 -13.46
CA TYR A 103 -20.94 -10.95 -13.03
C TYR A 103 -20.97 -12.01 -14.13
N GLN A 104 -22.11 -12.20 -14.81
CA GLN A 104 -22.21 -13.13 -15.94
C GLN A 104 -21.33 -12.70 -17.13
N GLU A 105 -21.29 -11.41 -17.46
CA GLU A 105 -20.38 -10.88 -18.49
C GLU A 105 -18.91 -11.11 -18.13
N PHE A 106 -18.54 -10.93 -16.85
CA PHE A 106 -17.20 -11.26 -16.37
C PHE A 106 -16.90 -12.76 -16.52
N LEU A 107 -17.80 -13.65 -16.09
CA LEU A 107 -17.62 -15.10 -16.27
C LEU A 107 -17.45 -15.48 -17.74
N LEU A 108 -18.18 -14.84 -18.65
CA LEU A 108 -18.02 -15.04 -20.10
C LEU A 108 -16.66 -14.56 -20.60
N SER A 109 -16.16 -13.44 -20.08
CA SER A 109 -14.88 -12.85 -20.50
C SER A 109 -13.66 -13.72 -20.17
N VAL A 110 -13.73 -14.52 -19.10
CA VAL A 110 -12.64 -15.39 -18.66
C VAL A 110 -12.80 -16.84 -19.11
N LYS A 111 -13.98 -17.20 -19.63
CA LYS A 111 -14.30 -18.57 -20.06
C LYS A 111 -13.36 -19.09 -21.15
N ASP A 112 -13.01 -18.24 -22.12
CA ASP A 112 -12.12 -18.62 -23.21
C ASP A 112 -10.67 -18.83 -22.75
N ALA A 113 -10.30 -18.28 -21.59
CA ALA A 113 -9.03 -18.57 -20.91
C ALA A 113 -9.08 -19.89 -20.09
N GLY A 114 -10.21 -20.60 -20.11
CA GLY A 114 -10.38 -21.87 -19.37
C GLY A 114 -10.61 -21.70 -17.88
N ILE A 115 -10.88 -20.48 -17.40
CA ILE A 115 -11.14 -20.18 -15.99
C ILE A 115 -12.63 -20.43 -15.72
N SER A 116 -12.94 -21.35 -14.79
CA SER A 116 -14.31 -21.62 -14.38
C SER A 116 -14.74 -20.68 -13.24
N GLU A 117 -16.05 -20.57 -13.04
CA GLU A 117 -16.60 -19.89 -11.85
C GLU A 117 -16.08 -20.53 -10.56
N GLU A 118 -16.00 -21.86 -10.50
CA GLU A 118 -15.42 -22.59 -9.37
C GLU A 118 -13.99 -22.14 -9.07
N THR A 119 -13.15 -21.97 -10.10
CA THR A 119 -11.78 -21.45 -9.92
C THR A 119 -11.77 -20.04 -9.33
N ILE A 120 -12.68 -19.16 -9.77
CA ILE A 120 -12.80 -17.80 -9.21
C ILE A 120 -13.22 -17.87 -7.73
N ARG A 121 -14.18 -18.74 -7.40
CA ARG A 121 -14.65 -18.94 -6.02
C ARG A 121 -13.53 -19.48 -5.14
N ASP A 122 -12.71 -20.41 -5.63
CA ASP A 122 -11.54 -20.93 -4.92
C ASP A 122 -10.49 -19.84 -4.65
N ILE A 123 -10.22 -18.97 -5.63
CA ILE A 123 -9.32 -17.82 -5.47
C ILE A 123 -9.83 -16.89 -4.36
N ILE A 124 -11.13 -16.57 -4.39
CA ILE A 124 -11.76 -15.71 -3.39
C ILE A 124 -11.72 -16.37 -2.02
N LYS A 125 -12.02 -17.66 -1.93
CA LYS A 125 -11.91 -18.43 -0.68
C LYS A 125 -10.50 -18.35 -0.08
N MET A 126 -9.46 -18.43 -0.90
CA MET A 126 -8.07 -18.26 -0.46
C MET A 126 -7.75 -16.84 -0.03
N SER A 127 -8.30 -15.84 -0.70
CA SER A 127 -8.20 -14.45 -0.26
C SER A 127 -8.84 -14.22 1.11
N VAL A 128 -10.06 -14.75 1.32
CA VAL A 128 -10.78 -14.63 2.60
C VAL A 128 -10.04 -15.36 3.71
N ILE A 129 -9.60 -16.60 3.47
CA ILE A 129 -8.83 -17.35 4.47
C ILE A 129 -7.57 -16.60 4.89
N ARG A 130 -6.87 -15.99 3.93
CA ARG A 130 -5.69 -15.18 4.22
C ARG A 130 -6.07 -14.00 5.11
N GLU A 131 -7.09 -13.23 4.75
CA GLU A 131 -7.51 -12.05 5.55
C GLU A 131 -7.93 -12.44 6.97
N GLU A 132 -8.74 -13.49 7.13
CA GLU A 132 -9.16 -13.99 8.44
C GLU A 132 -7.96 -14.44 9.30
N ILE A 133 -6.97 -15.08 8.70
CA ILE A 133 -5.73 -15.42 9.40
C ILE A 133 -4.97 -14.16 9.79
N ILE A 134 -4.85 -13.16 8.91
CA ILE A 134 -4.22 -11.87 9.23
C ILE A 134 -4.92 -11.22 10.41
N GLU A 135 -6.25 -11.13 10.41
CA GLU A 135 -7.05 -10.63 11.53
C GLU A 135 -6.71 -11.35 12.84
N ILE A 136 -6.69 -12.68 12.84
CA ILE A 136 -6.40 -13.48 14.03
C ILE A 136 -4.98 -13.25 14.56
N ILE A 137 -3.97 -13.29 13.69
CA ILE A 137 -2.57 -13.18 14.12
C ILE A 137 -2.17 -11.74 14.46
N SER A 138 -2.89 -10.75 13.94
CA SER A 138 -2.63 -9.33 14.18
C SER A 138 -3.54 -8.71 15.25
N ALA A 139 -4.42 -9.50 15.89
CA ALA A 139 -5.37 -9.02 16.89
C ALA A 139 -4.73 -8.30 18.07
N ASP A 140 -3.50 -8.68 18.44
CA ASP A 140 -2.75 -8.07 19.55
C ASP A 140 -1.87 -6.88 19.13
N ILE A 141 -1.84 -6.53 17.83
CA ILE A 141 -1.11 -5.35 17.36
C ILE A 141 -1.88 -4.11 17.82
N ALA A 142 -1.21 -3.27 18.61
CA ALA A 142 -1.77 -2.01 19.07
C ALA A 142 -2.10 -1.09 17.88
N GLN A 143 -3.27 -0.46 17.95
CA GLN A 143 -3.69 0.56 16.98
C GLN A 143 -3.18 1.95 17.33
N GLU A 144 -2.61 2.10 18.53
CA GLU A 144 -1.97 3.32 19.02
C GLU A 144 -0.48 3.07 19.20
N ALA A 145 0.33 4.08 18.93
CA ALA A 145 1.76 4.04 19.14
C ALA A 145 2.27 5.42 19.58
N GLU A 146 3.45 5.43 20.22
CA GLU A 146 4.17 6.66 20.49
C GLU A 146 4.45 7.39 19.18
N HIS A 147 4.03 8.65 19.10
CA HIS A 147 4.36 9.58 18.04
C HIS A 147 5.18 10.72 18.62
N VAL A 148 6.07 11.24 17.79
CA VAL A 148 6.80 12.48 18.06
C VAL A 148 6.47 13.51 17.00
N TRP A 149 6.36 14.76 17.41
CA TRP A 149 6.26 15.91 16.51
C TRP A 149 7.60 16.62 16.54
N ILE A 150 8.31 16.60 15.42
CA ILE A 150 9.68 17.13 15.32
C ILE A 150 9.74 18.20 14.25
N ARG A 151 10.59 19.22 14.49
CA ARG A 151 11.13 20.06 13.43
C ARG A 151 12.63 19.85 13.29
N HIS A 152 13.17 20.00 12.08
CA HIS A 152 14.59 19.76 11.82
C HIS A 152 15.25 20.78 10.90
N ILE A 153 16.58 20.88 10.98
CA ILE A 153 17.44 21.61 10.06
C ILE A 153 18.44 20.61 9.50
N LEU A 154 18.40 20.37 8.18
CA LEU A 154 19.34 19.49 7.49
C LEU A 154 20.49 20.31 6.91
N VAL A 155 21.74 19.96 7.23
CA VAL A 155 22.94 20.64 6.70
C VAL A 155 23.95 19.63 6.14
N ALA A 156 24.92 20.12 5.37
CA ALA A 156 25.86 19.28 4.64
C ALA A 156 26.92 18.62 5.55
N ASP A 157 27.31 19.28 6.64
CA ASP A 157 28.42 18.88 7.50
C ASP A 157 28.16 19.19 8.98
N GLU A 158 28.90 18.49 9.84
CA GLU A 158 28.79 18.55 11.30
C GLU A 158 29.17 19.93 11.86
N ASP A 159 30.13 20.63 11.25
CA ASP A 159 30.56 21.95 11.70
C ASP A 159 29.40 22.97 11.55
N THR A 160 28.69 22.92 10.42
CA THR A 160 27.49 23.74 10.20
C THR A 160 26.36 23.38 11.17
N ALA A 161 26.19 22.09 11.49
CA ALA A 161 25.17 21.66 12.46
C ALA A 161 25.48 22.20 13.87
N ASN A 162 26.75 22.15 14.29
CA ASN A 162 27.19 22.74 15.55
C ASN A 162 27.02 24.26 15.57
N GLU A 163 27.28 24.96 14.46
CA GLU A 163 27.02 26.40 14.34
C GLU A 163 25.53 26.72 14.58
N VAL A 164 24.62 25.94 13.99
CA VAL A 164 23.17 26.10 14.18
C VAL A 164 22.79 25.89 15.66
N ILE A 165 23.35 24.88 16.32
CA ILE A 165 23.10 24.62 17.75
C ILE A 165 23.59 25.77 18.63
N GLU A 166 24.77 26.33 18.36
CA GLU A 166 25.28 27.50 19.08
C GLU A 166 24.36 28.71 18.94
N LYS A 167 23.86 28.97 17.73
CA LYS A 167 22.91 30.05 17.44
C LYS A 167 21.56 29.88 18.14
N LEU A 168 21.04 28.66 18.16
CA LEU A 168 19.84 28.32 18.92
C LEU A 168 20.05 28.54 20.42
N ALA A 169 21.21 28.18 20.96
CA ALA A 169 21.56 28.42 22.36
C ALA A 169 21.69 29.91 22.71
N ASP A 170 22.09 30.75 21.75
CA ASP A 170 22.13 32.21 21.86
C ASP A 170 20.73 32.87 21.72
N GLY A 171 19.70 32.09 21.40
CA GLY A 171 18.30 32.52 21.33
C GLY A 171 17.84 33.00 19.96
N GLU A 172 18.55 32.64 18.89
CA GLU A 172 18.04 32.80 17.52
C GLU A 172 16.81 31.89 17.28
N ASP A 173 15.89 32.33 16.41
CA ASP A 173 14.65 31.60 16.16
C ASP A 173 14.90 30.40 15.23
N PHE A 174 14.36 29.23 15.59
CA PHE A 174 14.54 28.00 14.82
C PHE A 174 13.96 28.10 13.40
N VAL A 175 12.85 28.81 13.20
CA VAL A 175 12.22 28.95 11.88
C VAL A 175 13.11 29.77 10.96
N ASP A 176 13.71 30.85 11.47
CA ASP A 176 14.65 31.67 10.72
C ASP A 176 15.90 30.86 10.33
N LEU A 177 16.46 30.10 11.28
CA LEU A 177 17.63 29.24 11.02
C LEU A 177 17.30 28.10 10.06
N ALA A 178 16.11 27.50 10.14
CA ALA A 178 15.68 26.48 9.19
C ALA A 178 15.59 27.06 7.77
N ALA A 179 15.00 28.24 7.60
CA ALA A 179 14.89 28.90 6.30
C ALA A 179 16.26 29.24 5.68
N GLU A 180 17.22 29.63 6.51
CA GLU A 180 18.58 30.03 6.11
C GLU A 180 19.51 28.83 5.85
N TYR A 181 19.56 27.86 6.76
CA TYR A 181 20.56 26.78 6.75
C TYR A 181 20.05 25.46 6.18
N SER A 182 18.75 25.16 6.28
CA SER A 182 18.26 23.82 5.93
C SER A 182 18.34 23.55 4.42
N LEU A 183 18.89 22.39 4.07
CA LEU A 183 18.94 21.85 2.71
C LEU A 183 17.64 21.12 2.33
N ASP A 184 16.76 20.85 3.30
CA ASP A 184 15.47 20.22 3.03
C ASP A 184 14.47 21.23 2.48
N THR A 185 14.36 21.28 1.15
CA THR A 185 13.46 22.21 0.46
C THR A 185 11.98 21.90 0.65
N SER A 186 11.62 20.76 1.23
CA SER A 186 10.22 20.39 1.46
C SER A 186 9.61 21.10 2.67
N ASN A 187 10.42 21.44 3.67
CA ASN A 187 9.93 21.96 4.96
C ASN A 187 10.72 23.17 5.49
N LYS A 188 11.87 23.55 4.92
CA LYS A 188 12.71 24.65 5.43
C LYS A 188 11.96 25.99 5.56
N ASP A 189 11.06 26.27 4.63
CA ASP A 189 10.28 27.51 4.63
C ASP A 189 9.05 27.45 5.59
N ASN A 190 8.78 26.26 6.16
CA ASN A 190 7.80 26.02 7.22
C ASN A 190 8.51 25.67 8.56
N GLY A 191 9.71 26.22 8.78
CA GLY A 191 10.46 26.04 10.02
C GLY A 191 10.99 24.63 10.26
N GLY A 192 11.08 23.81 9.21
CA GLY A 192 11.58 22.44 9.31
C GLY A 192 10.58 21.44 9.87
N ASP A 193 9.29 21.80 9.98
CA ASP A 193 8.26 20.97 10.58
C ASP A 193 8.00 19.68 9.78
N LEU A 194 8.03 18.53 10.47
CA LEU A 194 7.77 17.20 9.91
C LEU A 194 6.42 16.60 10.36
N ASP A 195 5.62 17.35 11.13
CA ASP A 195 4.37 16.88 11.76
C ASP A 195 4.61 15.67 12.70
N TRP A 196 3.52 15.05 13.15
CA TRP A 196 3.55 13.82 13.94
C TRP A 196 3.95 12.61 13.10
N PHE A 197 4.85 11.78 13.62
CA PHE A 197 5.16 10.48 13.02
C PHE A 197 5.43 9.40 14.06
N SER A 198 5.08 8.16 13.73
CA SER A 198 5.40 6.97 14.51
C SER A 198 6.74 6.38 14.10
N ARG A 199 7.20 5.38 14.86
CA ARG A 199 8.34 4.54 14.45
C ARG A 199 8.10 3.86 13.10
N GLY A 200 9.17 3.64 12.35
CA GLY A 200 9.19 3.12 11.00
C GLY A 200 8.98 4.16 9.89
N ALA A 201 8.63 5.41 10.23
CA ALA A 201 8.35 6.47 9.26
C ALA A 201 9.63 7.17 8.75
N MET A 202 10.68 7.20 9.56
CA MET A 202 11.92 7.93 9.27
C MET A 202 13.12 6.97 9.18
N VAL A 203 14.24 7.45 8.63
CA VAL A 203 15.48 6.66 8.62
C VAL A 203 15.98 6.43 10.05
N GLN A 204 16.49 5.22 10.31
CA GLN A 204 16.78 4.74 11.66
C GLN A 204 17.59 5.72 12.54
N PRO A 205 18.69 6.34 12.10
CA PRO A 205 19.45 7.25 12.97
C PRO A 205 18.67 8.51 13.36
N PHE A 206 17.86 9.04 12.44
CA PHE A 206 17.00 10.21 12.69
C PHE A 206 15.91 9.85 13.68
N GLU A 207 15.23 8.72 13.45
CA GLU A 207 14.15 8.25 14.32
C GLU A 207 14.63 7.98 15.75
N GLU A 208 15.73 7.26 15.91
CA GLU A 208 16.26 6.93 17.23
C GLU A 208 16.54 8.18 18.07
N ALA A 209 17.11 9.21 17.45
CA ALA A 209 17.35 10.49 18.11
C ALA A 209 16.05 11.28 18.36
N ALA A 210 15.17 11.39 17.37
CA ALA A 210 13.89 12.07 17.50
C ALA A 210 13.04 11.54 18.68
N PHE A 211 12.97 10.21 18.82
CA PHE A 211 12.23 9.57 19.89
C PHE A 211 12.93 9.62 21.26
N ALA A 212 14.23 9.90 21.29
CA ALA A 212 14.98 10.07 22.53
C ALA A 212 14.85 11.49 23.14
N LEU A 213 14.42 12.47 22.35
CA LEU A 213 14.24 13.85 22.80
C LEU A 213 13.03 14.01 23.72
N GLU A 214 13.22 14.80 24.77
CA GLU A 214 12.12 15.36 25.57
C GLU A 214 11.48 16.55 24.83
N VAL A 215 10.20 16.85 25.13
CA VAL A 215 9.50 17.97 24.49
C VAL A 215 10.20 19.31 24.81
N GLY A 216 10.54 20.04 23.76
CA GLY A 216 11.31 21.29 23.77
C GLY A 216 12.83 21.11 23.76
N GLU A 217 13.33 19.87 23.74
CA GLU A 217 14.76 19.58 23.67
C GLU A 217 15.28 19.69 22.22
N ILE A 218 16.48 20.25 22.09
CA ILE A 218 17.25 20.30 20.83
C ILE A 218 18.28 19.17 20.86
N SER A 219 18.39 18.41 19.76
CA SER A 219 19.33 17.30 19.64
C SER A 219 20.78 17.75 19.46
N ASP A 220 21.71 16.86 19.79
CA ASP A 220 23.05 16.87 19.21
C ASP A 220 22.98 16.69 17.67
N PRO A 221 24.03 17.00 16.89
CA PRO A 221 24.05 16.74 15.46
C PRO A 221 23.88 15.25 15.15
N VAL A 222 22.88 14.90 14.32
CA VAL A 222 22.58 13.52 13.95
C VAL A 222 22.91 13.27 12.49
N GLN A 223 23.81 12.33 12.23
CA GLN A 223 24.20 11.98 10.87
C GLN A 223 23.25 10.94 10.25
N THR A 224 22.81 11.20 9.02
CA THR A 224 22.10 10.24 8.16
C THR A 224 22.75 10.19 6.77
N ASP A 225 22.20 9.37 5.88
CA ASP A 225 22.61 9.34 4.46
C ASP A 225 22.30 10.65 3.71
N PHE A 226 21.46 11.54 4.27
CA PHE A 226 21.09 12.82 3.68
C PHE A 226 22.01 13.98 4.12
N GLY A 227 22.72 13.83 5.24
CA GLY A 227 23.54 14.88 5.83
C GLY A 227 23.46 14.87 7.35
N TRP A 228 23.55 16.06 7.95
CA TRP A 228 23.50 16.26 9.40
C TRP A 228 22.24 16.98 9.80
N HIS A 229 21.56 16.48 10.82
CA HIS A 229 20.30 17.01 11.31
C HIS A 229 20.46 17.61 12.69
N VAL A 230 19.90 18.80 12.87
CA VAL A 230 19.59 19.39 14.19
C VAL A 230 18.09 19.35 14.35
N MET A 231 17.59 18.72 15.42
CA MET A 231 16.17 18.49 15.63
C MET A 231 15.68 19.16 16.89
N GLU A 232 14.41 19.53 16.93
CA GLU A 232 13.72 19.92 18.16
C GLU A 232 12.40 19.16 18.27
N SER A 233 12.13 18.65 19.47
CA SER A 233 10.85 18.01 19.79
C SER A 233 9.79 19.05 20.14
N LEU A 234 8.71 19.09 19.37
CA LEU A 234 7.55 19.95 19.58
C LEU A 234 6.45 19.23 20.38
N GLY A 235 6.45 17.91 20.38
CA GLY A 235 5.46 17.10 21.07
C GLY A 235 5.79 15.62 21.08
N LYS A 236 5.23 14.92 22.08
CA LYS A 236 5.27 13.46 22.19
C LYS A 236 3.95 13.00 22.81
N ASP A 237 3.28 12.04 22.18
CA ASP A 237 2.01 11.49 22.66
C ASP A 237 1.75 10.10 22.06
N ASP A 238 0.85 9.33 22.66
CA ASP A 238 0.36 8.08 22.08
C ASP A 238 -0.86 8.38 21.19
N LEU A 239 -0.70 8.22 19.88
CA LEU A 239 -1.74 8.51 18.88
C LEU A 239 -2.13 7.26 18.10
N LEU A 240 -3.34 7.29 17.54
CA LEU A 240 -3.78 6.27 16.58
C LEU A 240 -2.82 6.26 15.37
N LEU A 241 -2.39 5.07 15.00
CA LEU A 241 -1.60 4.85 13.80
C LEU A 241 -2.41 5.21 12.56
N ASP A 242 -1.72 5.76 11.56
CA ASP A 242 -2.28 5.89 10.22
C ASP A 242 -2.75 4.52 9.69
N PRO A 243 -3.88 4.45 8.96
CA PRO A 243 -4.39 3.19 8.43
C PRO A 243 -3.37 2.41 7.60
N SER A 244 -2.52 3.11 6.84
CA SER A 244 -1.44 2.49 6.09
C SER A 244 -0.32 1.93 6.97
N ALA A 245 0.03 2.62 8.06
CA ALA A 245 1.05 2.16 9.00
C ALA A 245 0.55 0.92 9.75
N TYR A 246 -0.68 0.95 10.26
CA TYR A 246 -1.31 -0.20 10.89
C TYR A 246 -1.40 -1.40 9.92
N GLN A 247 -1.80 -1.17 8.67
CA GLN A 247 -1.84 -2.24 7.67
C GLN A 247 -0.46 -2.82 7.36
N GLN A 248 0.61 -2.01 7.35
CA GLN A 248 1.97 -2.50 7.20
C GLN A 248 2.38 -3.42 8.36
N LEU A 249 2.03 -3.07 9.60
CA LEU A 249 2.29 -3.93 10.76
C LEU A 249 1.53 -5.27 10.66
N ARG A 250 0.25 -5.25 10.25
CA ARG A 250 -0.54 -6.46 10.00
C ARG A 250 0.11 -7.35 8.92
N ASN A 251 0.53 -6.73 7.82
CA ASN A 251 1.20 -7.44 6.73
C ASN A 251 2.55 -8.03 7.16
N GLN A 252 3.33 -7.31 7.97
CA GLN A 252 4.60 -7.80 8.48
C GLN A 252 4.39 -8.99 9.43
N ALA A 253 3.39 -8.92 10.32
CA ALA A 253 3.03 -10.03 11.18
C ALA A 253 2.66 -11.29 10.38
N TYR A 254 1.96 -11.14 9.25
CA TYR A 254 1.68 -12.24 8.34
C TYR A 254 2.94 -12.84 7.69
N VAL A 255 3.86 -12.00 7.23
CA VAL A 255 5.13 -12.44 6.64
C VAL A 255 5.94 -13.24 7.67
N ASP A 256 6.05 -12.74 8.89
CA ASP A 256 6.79 -13.39 9.97
C ASP A 256 6.15 -14.71 10.37
N TRP A 257 4.82 -14.71 10.54
CA TRP A 257 4.03 -15.91 10.82
C TRP A 257 4.18 -16.96 9.73
N MET A 258 4.05 -16.60 8.45
CA MET A 258 4.19 -17.52 7.33
C MET A 258 5.60 -18.11 7.26
N SER A 259 6.63 -17.29 7.52
CA SER A 259 8.03 -17.74 7.61
C SER A 259 8.23 -18.77 8.72
N GLU A 260 7.64 -18.54 9.90
CA GLU A 260 7.63 -19.50 11.00
C GLU A 260 6.95 -20.81 10.58
N LYS A 261 5.76 -20.74 9.99
CA LYS A 261 5.02 -21.93 9.56
C LYS A 261 5.76 -22.73 8.50
N LYS A 262 6.37 -22.08 7.51
CA LYS A 262 7.23 -22.76 6.52
C LYS A 262 8.40 -23.49 7.19
N THR A 263 9.00 -22.90 8.23
CA THR A 263 10.06 -23.53 9.01
C THR A 263 9.57 -24.76 9.77
N ILE A 264 8.36 -24.71 10.33
CA ILE A 264 7.73 -25.82 11.06
C ILE A 264 7.34 -26.96 10.12
N TYR A 265 6.69 -26.63 9.00
CA TYR A 265 6.13 -27.63 8.08
C TYR A 265 7.16 -28.23 7.14
N GLN A 266 8.24 -27.51 6.82
CA GLN A 266 9.28 -27.94 5.88
C GLN A 266 8.69 -28.54 4.59
N PRO A 267 7.87 -27.78 3.85
CA PRO A 267 7.17 -28.30 2.68
C PRO A 267 8.15 -28.83 1.65
N ILE A 268 7.86 -30.02 1.12
CA ILE A 268 8.72 -30.71 0.16
C ILE A 268 8.15 -30.49 -1.23
N ILE A 269 8.90 -29.79 -2.07
CA ILE A 269 8.63 -29.70 -3.51
C ILE A 269 9.34 -30.87 -4.19
N ASN A 270 8.61 -31.67 -4.96
CA ASN A 270 9.17 -32.80 -5.69
C ASN A 270 10.22 -32.31 -6.70
N GLU A 271 11.48 -32.76 -6.57
CA GLU A 271 12.63 -32.34 -7.38
C GLU A 271 12.40 -32.43 -8.90
N ASP A 272 11.52 -33.35 -9.32
CA ASP A 272 11.19 -33.58 -10.71
C ASP A 272 10.18 -32.58 -11.30
N TRP A 273 9.70 -31.59 -10.53
CA TRP A 273 8.65 -30.67 -10.96
C TRP A 273 8.96 -29.97 -12.29
N SER A 274 10.23 -29.64 -12.52
CA SER A 274 10.71 -28.93 -13.72
C SER A 274 10.39 -29.66 -15.03
N LYS A 275 10.25 -30.99 -15.02
CA LYS A 275 9.92 -31.77 -16.23
C LYS A 275 8.48 -31.62 -16.69
N TYR A 276 7.62 -31.07 -15.83
CA TYR A 276 6.22 -30.79 -16.11
C TYR A 276 5.98 -29.33 -16.53
N VAL A 277 7.04 -28.50 -16.54
CA VAL A 277 6.96 -27.11 -16.97
C VAL A 277 7.02 -27.05 -18.49
N PRO A 278 5.97 -26.58 -19.17
CA PRO A 278 6.00 -26.42 -20.62
C PRO A 278 7.03 -25.35 -21.01
N SER A 279 7.97 -25.71 -21.88
CA SER A 279 8.93 -24.76 -22.48
C SER A 279 8.52 -24.31 -23.88
N GLU A 280 7.41 -24.84 -24.41
CA GLU A 280 6.94 -24.62 -25.77
C GLU A 280 5.43 -24.29 -25.81
N PRO A 281 4.99 -23.42 -26.75
CA PRO A 281 5.84 -22.69 -27.71
C PRO A 281 6.62 -21.56 -27.02
N ALA A 282 7.89 -21.40 -27.38
CA ALA A 282 8.64 -20.19 -27.04
C ALA A 282 8.11 -19.02 -27.87
N ILE A 283 7.98 -17.83 -27.27
CA ILE A 283 7.56 -16.64 -28.02
C ILE A 283 8.63 -16.35 -29.10
N PRO A 284 8.28 -16.30 -30.40
CA PRO A 284 9.27 -16.09 -31.44
C PRO A 284 9.99 -14.73 -31.28
N PRO A 285 11.30 -14.64 -31.59
CA PRO A 285 12.07 -13.40 -31.42
C PRO A 285 11.46 -12.17 -32.11
N ASP A 286 10.82 -12.36 -33.28
CA ASP A 286 10.20 -11.27 -34.03
C ASP A 286 8.94 -10.71 -33.34
N TYR A 287 8.18 -11.57 -32.66
CA TYR A 287 7.05 -11.15 -31.84
C TYR A 287 7.53 -10.41 -30.58
N LEU A 288 8.66 -10.81 -30.00
CA LEU A 288 9.27 -10.09 -28.89
C LEU A 288 9.77 -8.70 -29.30
N ALA A 289 10.42 -8.60 -30.46
CA ALA A 289 10.85 -7.33 -31.05
C ALA A 289 9.64 -6.42 -31.33
N TYR A 290 8.54 -6.99 -31.83
CA TYR A 290 7.30 -6.26 -32.03
C TYR A 290 6.72 -5.74 -30.70
N ILE A 291 6.59 -6.59 -29.67
CA ILE A 291 6.10 -6.20 -28.34
C ILE A 291 6.96 -5.07 -27.73
N GLN A 292 8.29 -5.15 -27.87
CA GLN A 292 9.20 -4.10 -27.43
C GLN A 292 9.01 -2.80 -28.24
N SER A 293 8.79 -2.90 -29.56
CA SER A 293 8.56 -1.74 -30.43
C SER A 293 7.26 -1.00 -30.11
N ILE A 294 6.19 -1.72 -29.70
CA ILE A 294 4.94 -1.13 -29.20
C ILE A 294 5.22 -0.31 -27.92
N SER A 295 6.01 -0.85 -27.00
CA SER A 295 6.37 -0.18 -25.75
C SER A 295 7.20 1.10 -25.95
N LEU A 296 7.82 1.26 -27.12
CA LEU A 296 8.60 2.44 -27.50
C LEU A 296 7.78 3.40 -28.39
N GLU A 297 6.46 3.19 -28.51
CA GLU A 297 5.55 3.94 -29.39
C GLU A 297 5.97 3.94 -30.88
N GLN A 298 6.80 2.96 -31.29
CA GLN A 298 7.30 2.82 -32.65
C GLN A 298 7.03 1.41 -33.18
N PRO A 299 5.75 1.00 -33.35
CA PRO A 299 5.40 -0.36 -33.71
C PRO A 299 6.06 -0.76 -35.05
N GLN A 300 6.93 -1.77 -34.99
CA GLN A 300 7.55 -2.40 -36.16
C GLN A 300 6.88 -3.76 -36.35
N LEU A 301 5.97 -3.87 -37.32
CA LEU A 301 5.33 -5.15 -37.62
C LEU A 301 6.41 -6.22 -37.88
N PRO A 302 6.25 -7.45 -37.32
CA PRO A 302 7.17 -8.52 -37.65
C PRO A 302 7.10 -8.80 -39.16
N PRO A 303 8.24 -9.14 -39.81
CA PRO A 303 8.22 -9.49 -41.23
C PRO A 303 7.27 -10.67 -41.47
N ASP A 304 6.50 -10.62 -42.57
CA ASP A 304 5.45 -11.59 -42.91
C ASP A 304 5.88 -13.04 -42.64
N VAL A 305 5.14 -13.73 -41.78
CA VAL A 305 5.26 -15.19 -41.60
C VAL A 305 4.70 -15.83 -42.88
N PRO A 306 5.46 -16.73 -43.55
CA PRO A 306 4.89 -17.49 -44.66
C PRO A 306 3.67 -18.26 -44.16
N THR A 307 2.53 -18.07 -44.81
CA THR A 307 1.37 -18.93 -44.62
C THR A 307 1.71 -20.31 -45.18
N ASP A 308 2.01 -21.28 -44.32
CA ASP A 308 2.08 -22.69 -44.75
C ASP A 308 0.67 -23.16 -45.15
N GLU A 309 0.57 -23.67 -46.38
CA GLU A 309 -0.57 -24.43 -46.94
C GLU A 309 -0.75 -25.80 -46.26
#